data_AF-A0A7X6SR97-F1
#
_entry.id   AF-A0A7X6SR97-F1
#
_cell.length_a   1.000
_cell.length_b   1.000
_cell.length_c   1.000
_cell.angle_alpha   90.00
_cell.angle_beta   90.00
_cell.angle_gamma   90.00
#
_symmetry.space_group_name_H-M   'P 1'
#
loop_
_entity.id
_entity.type
_entity.pdbx_description
1 polymer ?
#
loop_
_entity_poly.entity_id
_entity_poly.type
_entity_poly.pdbx_seq_one_letter_code
_entity_poly.pdbx_strand_id
1 'polypeptide(L)'
;MVNDYSQKVPVELSADKTQIVSHSLKIGTQWPVSLSGGYFLNGSMGPNTGYLSLSIEEYNRFETWPDKDSLYRLLIDKDPFIEFYRLNDDRGIFMNGNGYLGFDTVLLNSIIRNGKLELYFDRLK
;
A
#
# COMPACT_ATOMS: atom_id res chain seq x y z
N MET A 1 -6.25 18.33 3.41
CA MET A 1 -4.84 18.07 3.06
C MET A 1 -4.70 16.57 2.88
N VAL A 2 -4.05 16.12 1.81
CA VAL A 2 -3.69 14.71 1.65
C VAL A 2 -2.42 14.49 2.47
N ASN A 3 -2.44 13.57 3.42
CA ASN A 3 -1.25 13.21 4.20
C ASN A 3 -0.33 12.33 3.35
N ASP A 4 0.96 12.64 3.33
CA ASP A 4 1.97 11.82 2.66
C ASP A 4 2.45 10.72 3.62
N TYR A 5 2.10 9.48 3.30
CA TYR A 5 2.49 8.29 4.07
C TYR A 5 3.65 7.50 3.44
N SER A 6 4.30 8.03 2.39
CA SER A 6 5.33 7.31 1.62
C SER A 6 6.54 6.86 2.45
N GLN A 7 6.79 7.49 3.59
CA GLN A 7 7.86 7.13 4.52
C GLN A 7 7.35 6.54 5.84
N LYS A 8 6.04 6.28 5.95
CA LYS A 8 5.39 5.76 7.16
C LYS A 8 5.15 4.26 7.04
N VAL A 9 5.00 3.61 8.19
CA VAL A 9 4.88 2.16 8.25
C VAL A 9 3.42 1.74 8.13
N PRO A 10 3.06 0.92 7.14
CA PRO A 10 1.73 0.35 7.03
C PRO A 10 1.57 -0.87 7.95
N VAL A 11 0.37 -1.04 8.51
CA VAL A 11 -0.07 -2.24 9.25
C VAL A 11 -1.50 -2.61 8.82
N GLU A 12 -1.85 -3.90 8.87
CA GLU A 12 -3.19 -4.38 8.52
C GLU A 12 -4.04 -4.35 9.78
N LEU A 13 -5.17 -3.66 9.72
CA LEU A 13 -6.16 -3.64 10.78
C LEU A 13 -7.24 -4.69 10.54
N SER A 14 -7.95 -5.06 11.60
CA SER A 14 -9.22 -5.77 11.49
C SER A 14 -10.24 -4.95 10.69
N ALA A 15 -11.30 -5.61 10.17
CA ALA A 15 -12.32 -4.93 9.37
C ALA A 15 -13.04 -3.78 10.12
N ASP A 16 -13.19 -3.91 11.44
CA ASP A 16 -13.73 -2.87 12.34
C ASP A 16 -12.65 -1.87 12.81
N LYS A 17 -11.39 -2.06 12.41
CA LYS A 17 -10.22 -1.23 12.70
C LYS A 17 -9.86 -1.12 14.18
N THR A 18 -10.32 -2.05 15.01
CA THR A 18 -10.09 -2.04 16.47
C THR A 18 -8.76 -2.65 16.90
N GLN A 19 -8.13 -3.46 16.04
CA GLN A 19 -6.85 -4.11 16.35
C GLN A 19 -5.96 -4.23 15.10
N ILE A 20 -4.65 -4.31 15.31
CA ILE A 20 -3.71 -4.74 14.26
C ILE A 20 -3.83 -6.26 14.14
N VAL A 21 -4.07 -6.77 12.93
CA VAL A 21 -4.10 -8.22 12.65
C VAL A 21 -2.78 -8.69 12.04
N SER A 22 -2.08 -7.84 11.29
CA SER A 22 -0.79 -8.17 10.68
C SER A 22 0.12 -6.95 10.55
N HIS A 23 1.43 -7.19 10.58
CA HIS A 23 2.45 -6.22 10.18
C HIS A 23 3.64 -6.96 9.56
N SER A 24 4.42 -6.27 8.72
CA SER A 24 5.64 -6.84 8.15
C SER A 24 6.78 -6.81 9.17
N LEU A 25 7.71 -7.76 9.09
CA LEU A 25 8.94 -7.74 9.89
C LEU A 25 10.03 -6.83 9.29
N LYS A 26 9.86 -6.35 8.07
CA LYS A 26 10.75 -5.36 7.46
C LYS A 26 10.01 -4.69 6.33
N ILE A 27 10.17 -3.39 6.20
CA ILE A 27 9.61 -2.62 5.10
C ILE A 27 10.73 -2.31 4.11
N GLY A 28 10.54 -2.69 2.85
CA GLY A 28 11.47 -2.32 1.79
C GLY A 28 11.39 -0.82 1.50
N THR A 29 12.54 -0.16 1.40
CA THR A 29 12.63 1.31 1.15
C THR A 29 12.39 1.69 -0.31
N GLN A 30 12.31 0.71 -1.20
CA GLN A 30 12.05 0.91 -2.63
C GLN A 30 10.57 1.16 -2.97
N TRP A 31 9.67 1.05 -1.98
CA TRP A 31 8.23 1.22 -2.13
C TRP A 31 7.70 2.17 -1.04
N PRO A 32 6.60 2.91 -1.29
CA PRO A 32 5.78 2.93 -2.52
C PRO A 32 6.41 3.73 -3.66
N VAL A 33 5.99 3.46 -4.90
CA VAL A 33 6.34 4.28 -6.06
C VAL A 33 5.21 5.23 -6.40
N SER A 34 5.50 6.53 -6.46
CA SER A 34 4.53 7.56 -6.83
C SER A 34 4.11 7.43 -8.31
N LEU A 35 2.81 7.53 -8.56
CA LEU A 35 2.18 7.54 -9.87
C LEU A 35 1.40 8.84 -10.08
N SER A 36 0.89 9.02 -11.30
CA SER A 36 0.05 10.16 -11.68
C SER A 36 -1.22 10.20 -10.85
N GLY A 37 -1.79 11.39 -10.67
CA GLY A 37 -3.07 11.56 -9.96
C GLY A 37 -2.98 11.31 -8.44
N GLY A 38 -1.78 11.21 -7.87
CA GLY A 38 -1.58 10.96 -6.44
C GLY A 38 -1.71 9.49 -6.04
N TYR A 39 -1.81 8.57 -7.01
CA TYR A 39 -1.77 7.13 -6.76
C TYR A 39 -0.35 6.67 -6.40
N PHE A 40 -0.26 5.55 -5.71
CA PHE A 40 0.99 4.90 -5.34
C PHE A 40 0.94 3.40 -5.69
N LEU A 41 2.02 2.87 -6.26
CA LEU A 41 2.19 1.44 -6.55
C LEU A 41 2.87 0.71 -5.39
N ASN A 42 2.43 -0.52 -5.12
CA ASN A 42 3.03 -1.47 -4.14
C ASN A 42 3.16 -0.89 -2.74
N GLY A 43 2.17 -0.10 -2.32
CA GLY A 43 2.30 0.85 -1.24
C GLY A 43 1.55 0.55 0.03
N SER A 44 1.20 -0.70 0.37
CA SER A 44 0.42 -0.96 1.59
C SER A 44 0.13 -2.44 1.80
N MET A 45 -0.53 -2.72 2.93
CA MET A 45 -1.33 -3.93 3.09
C MET A 45 -2.67 -3.77 2.34
N GLY A 46 -3.74 -4.43 2.76
CA GLY A 46 -5.04 -4.38 2.10
C GLY A 46 -5.80 -3.06 2.33
N PRO A 47 -7.10 -3.01 1.95
CA PRO A 47 -7.95 -1.84 2.17
C PRO A 47 -8.13 -1.44 3.65
N ASN A 48 -7.80 -2.33 4.60
CA ASN A 48 -7.82 -2.03 6.04
C ASN A 48 -6.45 -1.58 6.57
N THR A 49 -5.58 -1.04 5.72
CA THR A 49 -4.27 -0.53 6.17
C THR A 49 -4.46 0.67 7.10
N GLY A 50 -3.71 0.71 8.20
CA GLY A 50 -3.42 1.92 8.96
C GLY A 50 -1.94 2.28 8.86
N TYR A 51 -1.60 3.53 9.17
CA TYR A 51 -0.20 4.00 9.22
C TYR A 51 0.22 4.35 10.63
N LEU A 52 1.42 3.90 11.00
CA LEU A 52 2.08 4.27 12.25
C LEU A 52 2.77 5.64 12.13
N SER A 53 3.01 6.28 13.26
CA SER A 53 3.83 7.51 13.36
C SER A 53 5.30 7.28 12.98
N LEU A 54 5.77 6.04 13.11
CA LEU A 54 7.14 5.61 12.81
C LEU A 54 7.48 5.79 11.34
N SER A 55 8.71 6.22 11.08
CA SER A 55 9.34 6.09 9.77
C SER A 55 9.73 4.64 9.49
N ILE A 56 9.84 4.29 8.21
CA ILE A 56 10.36 3.00 7.75
C ILE A 56 11.75 2.72 8.34
N GLU A 57 12.60 3.72 8.43
CA GLU A 57 13.96 3.60 8.98
C GLU A 57 13.95 3.25 10.47
N GLU A 58 13.14 3.96 11.28
CA GLU A 58 12.99 3.67 12.70
C GLU A 58 12.45 2.27 12.94
N TYR A 59 11.41 1.89 12.20
CA TYR A 59 10.78 0.58 12.31
C TYR A 59 11.72 -0.57 11.95
N ASN A 60 12.52 -0.40 10.89
CA ASN A 60 13.49 -1.39 10.46
C ASN A 60 14.70 -1.53 11.40
N ARG A 61 14.88 -0.63 12.37
CA ARG A 61 15.93 -0.72 13.41
C ARG A 61 15.53 -1.57 14.62
N PHE A 62 14.28 -2.02 14.71
CA PHE A 62 13.87 -2.87 15.83
C PHE A 62 14.57 -4.23 15.78
N GLU A 63 15.37 -4.52 16.81
CA GLU A 63 15.94 -5.86 17.03
C GLU A 63 14.92 -6.82 17.65
N THR A 64 13.95 -6.27 18.39
CA THR A 64 12.81 -7.00 18.96
C THR A 64 11.53 -6.23 18.65
N TRP A 65 10.54 -6.92 18.11
CA TRP A 65 9.29 -6.32 17.68
C TRP A 65 8.40 -5.95 18.87
N PRO A 66 7.88 -4.70 18.92
CA PRO A 66 6.81 -4.36 19.85
C PRO A 66 5.60 -5.26 19.61
N ASP A 67 4.82 -5.53 20.66
CA ASP A 67 3.54 -6.22 20.52
C ASP A 67 2.52 -5.39 19.71
N LYS A 68 1.46 -6.05 19.24
CA LYS A 68 0.44 -5.44 18.38
C LYS A 68 -0.32 -4.30 19.07
N ASP A 69 -0.54 -4.36 20.39
CA ASP A 69 -1.25 -3.31 21.13
C ASP A 69 -0.36 -2.06 21.28
N SER A 70 0.94 -2.27 21.48
CA SER A 70 1.96 -1.22 21.47
C SER A 70 2.06 -0.55 20.11
N LEU A 71 2.05 -1.31 19.01
CA LEU A 71 2.00 -0.75 17.66
C LEU A 71 0.67 -0.02 17.39
N TYR A 72 -0.46 -0.54 17.87
CA TYR A 72 -1.77 0.09 17.67
C TYR A 72 -1.83 1.50 18.26
N ARG A 73 -1.18 1.74 19.41
CA ARG A 73 -1.06 3.07 20.02
C ARG A 73 -0.26 4.07 19.19
N LEU A 74 0.53 3.62 18.22
CA LEU A 74 1.33 4.46 17.33
C LEU A 74 0.60 4.83 16.02
N LEU A 75 -0.64 4.34 15.81
CA LEU A 75 -1.43 4.67 14.62
C LEU A 75 -1.71 6.18 14.56
N ILE A 76 -1.33 6.80 13.43
CA ILE A 76 -1.65 8.20 13.10
C ILE A 76 -2.86 8.30 12.17
N ASP A 77 -3.14 7.24 11.42
CA ASP A 77 -4.33 7.13 10.58
C ASP A 77 -4.75 5.67 10.48
N LYS A 78 -6.06 5.42 10.59
CA LYS A 78 -6.67 4.09 10.52
C LYS A 78 -7.47 3.89 9.24
N ASP A 79 -7.59 4.93 8.41
CA ASP A 79 -8.33 4.88 7.15
C ASP A 79 -7.74 5.80 6.06
N PRO A 80 -6.47 5.58 5.66
CA PRO A 80 -5.69 6.53 4.87
C PRO A 80 -6.13 6.62 3.40
N PHE A 81 -6.84 5.61 2.87
CA PHE A 81 -7.16 5.54 1.45
C PHE A 81 -8.49 6.23 1.14
N ILE A 82 -8.46 7.10 0.14
CA ILE A 82 -9.67 7.58 -0.53
C ILE A 82 -10.14 6.53 -1.55
N GLU A 83 -9.19 5.93 -2.27
CA GLU A 83 -9.43 4.87 -3.24
C GLU A 83 -8.38 3.77 -3.08
N PHE A 84 -8.77 2.51 -3.31
CA PHE A 84 -7.86 1.37 -3.29
C PHE A 84 -8.19 0.42 -4.44
N TYR A 85 -7.18 0.07 -5.23
CA TYR A 85 -7.32 -0.76 -6.42
C TYR A 85 -6.45 -2.00 -6.32
N ARG A 86 -7.00 -3.16 -6.67
CA ARG A 86 -6.27 -4.42 -6.78
C ARG A 86 -6.20 -4.84 -8.24
N LEU A 87 -5.02 -5.25 -8.70
CA LEU A 87 -4.83 -5.74 -10.06
C LEU A 87 -5.82 -6.88 -10.33
N ASN A 88 -6.56 -6.73 -11.43
CA ASN A 88 -7.39 -7.76 -12.00
C ASN A 88 -7.08 -7.82 -13.51
N ASP A 89 -6.06 -8.59 -13.85
CA ASP A 89 -5.53 -8.66 -15.21
C ASP A 89 -5.94 -9.96 -15.90
N ASP A 90 -7.24 -10.17 -16.06
CA ASP A 90 -7.80 -11.29 -16.83
C ASP A 90 -7.31 -11.31 -18.30
N ARG A 91 -6.73 -10.21 -18.77
CA ARG A 91 -6.25 -10.01 -20.15
C ARG A 91 -4.74 -10.27 -20.30
N GLY A 92 -4.02 -10.51 -19.22
CA GLY A 92 -2.58 -10.78 -19.23
C GLY A 92 -1.70 -9.62 -19.71
N ILE A 93 -2.16 -8.38 -19.58
CA ILE A 93 -1.43 -7.16 -20.02
C ILE A 93 -0.20 -6.87 -19.14
N PHE A 94 -0.28 -7.20 -17.85
CA PHE A 94 0.78 -6.98 -16.87
C PHE A 94 1.64 -8.22 -16.62
N MET A 95 1.25 -9.36 -17.21
CA MET A 95 2.07 -10.57 -17.24
C MET A 95 3.13 -10.44 -18.33
N ASN A 96 4.42 -10.48 -17.95
CA ASN A 96 5.46 -10.67 -18.95
C ASN A 96 5.55 -12.15 -19.37
N GLY A 97 6.27 -12.44 -20.46
CA GLY A 97 6.42 -13.80 -21.01
C GLY A 97 7.06 -14.83 -20.07
N ASN A 98 7.57 -14.41 -18.89
CA ASN A 98 8.13 -15.28 -17.86
C ASN A 98 7.19 -15.46 -16.66
N GLY A 99 5.95 -14.97 -16.73
CA GLY A 99 4.96 -15.07 -15.64
C GLY A 99 5.21 -14.11 -14.47
N TYR A 100 6.14 -13.17 -14.60
CA TYR A 100 6.36 -12.13 -13.59
C TYR A 100 5.50 -10.90 -13.89
N LEU A 101 4.87 -10.35 -12.86
CA LEU A 101 4.20 -9.06 -12.93
C LEU A 101 5.25 -7.96 -13.15
N GLY A 102 5.34 -7.47 -14.38
CA GLY A 102 6.18 -6.34 -14.74
C GLY A 102 5.35 -5.07 -14.69
N PHE A 103 5.25 -4.44 -13.52
CA PHE A 103 4.57 -3.15 -13.42
C PHE A 103 5.41 -2.05 -14.08
N ASP A 104 5.17 -1.82 -15.37
CA ASP A 104 5.68 -0.65 -16.08
C ASP A 104 4.93 0.61 -15.59
N THR A 105 5.64 1.47 -14.86
CA THR A 105 5.07 2.72 -14.35
C THR A 105 4.64 3.65 -15.47
N VAL A 106 5.23 3.56 -16.68
CA VAL A 106 4.79 4.34 -17.85
C VAL A 106 3.40 3.88 -18.28
N LEU A 107 3.18 2.57 -18.41
CA LEU A 107 1.88 2.00 -18.74
C LEU A 107 0.83 2.34 -17.66
N LEU A 108 1.15 2.14 -16.38
CA LEU A 108 0.24 2.48 -15.27
C LEU A 108 -0.17 3.95 -15.28
N ASN A 109 0.81 4.85 -15.48
CA ASN A 109 0.54 6.28 -15.59
C ASN A 109 -0.35 6.62 -16.79
N SER A 110 -0.17 5.94 -17.92
CA SER A 110 -1.06 6.09 -19.08
C SER A 110 -2.48 5.65 -18.76
N ILE A 111 -2.66 4.50 -18.11
CA ILE A 111 -3.98 3.97 -17.72
C ILE A 111 -4.70 4.95 -16.78
N ILE A 112 -3.99 5.46 -15.76
CA ILE A 112 -4.54 6.43 -14.81
C ILE A 112 -4.98 7.72 -15.53
N ARG A 113 -4.10 8.31 -16.34
CA ARG A 113 -4.38 9.59 -17.03
C ARG A 113 -5.53 9.49 -18.03
N ASN A 114 -5.73 8.30 -18.62
CA ASN A 114 -6.82 8.04 -19.55
C ASN A 114 -8.12 7.58 -18.86
N GLY A 115 -8.18 7.53 -17.52
CA GLY A 115 -9.37 7.10 -16.78
C GLY A 115 -9.74 5.64 -17.01
N LYS A 116 -8.73 4.77 -17.21
CA LYS A 116 -8.92 3.35 -17.59
C LYS A 116 -8.61 2.36 -16.46
N LEU A 117 -8.44 2.81 -15.21
CA LEU A 117 -8.09 1.95 -14.07
C LEU A 117 -9.03 0.75 -13.94
N GLU A 118 -10.34 0.97 -13.95
CA GLU A 118 -11.35 -0.07 -13.76
C GLU A 118 -11.44 -1.10 -14.91
N LEU A 119 -10.73 -0.88 -16.02
CA LEU A 119 -10.59 -1.90 -17.07
C LEU A 119 -9.60 -3.00 -16.71
N TYR A 120 -8.74 -2.76 -15.71
CA TYR A 120 -7.60 -3.62 -15.34
C TYR A 120 -7.45 -3.83 -13.83
N PHE A 121 -8.22 -3.11 -13.02
CA PHE A 121 -8.13 -3.15 -11.57
C PHE A 121 -9.53 -3.14 -10.97
N ASP A 122 -9.74 -3.98 -9.97
CA ASP A 122 -10.94 -3.93 -9.15
C ASP A 122 -10.78 -2.80 -8.12
N ARG A 123 -11.77 -1.91 -8.05
CA ARG A 123 -11.87 -0.94 -6.98
C ARG A 123 -12.41 -1.60 -5.72
N LEU A 124 -11.61 -1.60 -4.65
CA LEU A 124 -11.97 -2.13 -3.33
C LEU A 124 -12.35 -1.03 -2.33
N LYS A 125 -12.01 0.23 -2.63
CA LYS A 125 -12.43 1.44 -1.92
C LYS A 125 -12.48 2.62 -2.87
#